data_AF-A0A1G0H4H2-F1
#
_entry.id   AF-A0A1G0H4H2-F1
#
_cell.length_a   1.000
_cell.length_b   1.000
_cell.length_c   1.000
_cell.angle_alpha   90.00
_cell.angle_beta   90.00
_cell.angle_gamma   90.00
#
_symmetry.space_group_name_H-M   'P 1'
#
loop_
_entity.id
_entity.type
_entity.pdbx_description
1 polymer ?
#
loop_
_entity_poly.entity_id
_entity_poly.type
_entity_poly.pdbx_seq_one_letter_code
_entity_poly.pdbx_strand_id
1 'polypeptide(L)'
;MLNIQTRHTVHKILAALRDGDFTHPGEIEAIDLMMKNVKKDNDQNILDIGSGLGGTTDYLNNNRFGNVIGIDIDSDHIQYATKKYPNSHFIAADVLHAADFLNQKFQLMIAMCSFFCFEKQKELLMELSKIADKNAELIVFDYSQPHAGQTENPFSSSLPFHPIYLDTFKKNLLESGWQYQSHIDISDYFEKCYVMLLNKFDAKKEVLLSQFDHHLVNTMYSGYNKLLDAIHEKKIGGIIVYARRSS
;
A
#
# COMPACT_ATOMS: atom_id res chain seq x y z
N MET A 1 7.66 15.42 -8.76
CA MET A 1 7.58 13.97 -9.07
C MET A 1 8.98 13.44 -9.30
N LEU A 2 9.39 12.37 -8.60
CA LEU A 2 10.56 11.58 -8.98
C LEU A 2 10.39 11.09 -10.43
N ASN A 3 11.46 11.07 -11.22
CA ASN A 3 11.39 10.48 -12.56
C ASN A 3 11.06 8.96 -12.44
N ILE A 4 10.42 8.41 -13.48
CA ILE A 4 9.92 7.02 -13.50
C ILE A 4 11.03 6.01 -13.17
N GLN A 5 12.22 6.22 -13.74
CA GLN A 5 13.40 5.38 -13.50
C GLN A 5 13.81 5.33 -12.03
N THR A 6 13.66 6.42 -11.28
CA THR A 6 13.96 6.46 -9.85
C THR A 6 12.93 5.66 -9.04
N ARG A 7 11.64 5.70 -9.40
CA ARG A 7 10.59 4.94 -8.70
C ARG A 7 10.80 3.43 -8.79
N HIS A 8 11.07 2.94 -9.99
CA HIS A 8 11.36 1.52 -10.22
C HIS A 8 12.63 1.08 -9.48
N THR A 9 13.65 1.94 -9.40
CA THR A 9 14.88 1.65 -8.65
C THR A 9 14.64 1.58 -7.15
N VAL A 10 13.81 2.47 -6.58
CA VAL A 10 13.37 2.41 -5.17
C VAL A 10 12.73 1.06 -4.86
N HIS A 11 11.83 0.58 -5.71
CA HIS A 11 11.15 -0.70 -5.51
C HIS A 11 12.13 -1.88 -5.56
N LYS A 12 13.12 -1.84 -6.46
CA LYS A 12 14.18 -2.86 -6.51
C LYS A 12 15.08 -2.87 -5.27
N ILE A 13 15.42 -1.70 -4.74
CA ILE A 13 16.19 -1.59 -3.48
C ILE A 13 15.37 -2.22 -2.34
N LEU A 14 14.09 -1.90 -2.24
CA LEU A 14 13.20 -2.49 -1.24
C LEU A 14 13.05 -3.99 -1.41
N ALA A 15 12.88 -4.48 -2.64
CA ALA A 15 12.82 -5.91 -2.94
C ALA A 15 14.17 -6.64 -2.68
N ALA A 16 15.31 -5.95 -2.73
CA ALA A 16 16.60 -6.53 -2.36
C ALA A 16 16.81 -6.58 -0.83
N LEU A 17 16.16 -5.67 -0.11
CA LEU A 17 16.15 -5.61 1.35
C LEU A 17 15.12 -6.55 1.96
N ARG A 18 13.97 -6.70 1.32
CA ARG A 18 12.87 -7.55 1.74
C ARG A 18 12.93 -8.89 1.04
N ASP A 19 12.34 -9.91 1.63
CA ASP A 19 12.37 -11.27 1.08
C ASP A 19 11.21 -11.46 0.08
N GLY A 20 11.08 -10.53 -0.88
CA GLY A 20 10.03 -10.53 -1.89
C GLY A 20 9.76 -9.15 -2.50
N ASP A 21 8.87 -9.13 -3.49
CA ASP A 21 8.47 -7.93 -4.25
C ASP A 21 7.44 -7.07 -3.47
N PHE A 22 7.79 -6.75 -2.21
CA PHE A 22 6.96 -5.99 -1.27
C PHE A 22 7.51 -4.60 -1.00
N THR A 23 6.66 -3.57 -1.09
CA THR A 23 7.01 -2.17 -0.76
C THR A 23 6.39 -1.65 0.52
N HIS A 24 5.43 -2.38 1.10
CA HIS A 24 4.91 -2.14 2.45
C HIS A 24 5.77 -2.83 3.55
N PRO A 25 5.80 -2.29 4.78
CA PRO A 25 6.51 -2.88 5.92
C PRO A 25 5.82 -4.16 6.43
N GLY A 26 6.61 -5.20 6.73
CA GLY A 26 6.11 -6.43 7.34
C GLY A 26 5.86 -7.59 6.37
N GLU A 27 6.06 -7.36 5.06
CA GLU A 27 6.07 -8.39 4.03
C GLU A 27 4.85 -9.34 4.15
N ILE A 28 5.05 -10.65 4.25
CA ILE A 28 3.95 -11.63 4.37
C ILE A 28 3.19 -11.48 5.70
N GLU A 29 3.88 -11.16 6.80
CA GLU A 29 3.25 -11.02 8.12
C GLU A 29 2.22 -9.88 8.12
N ALA A 30 2.50 -8.78 7.42
CA ALA A 30 1.55 -7.67 7.27
C ALA A 30 0.30 -8.09 6.48
N ILE A 31 0.48 -8.90 5.43
CA ILE A 31 -0.65 -9.44 4.64
C ILE A 31 -1.50 -10.35 5.53
N ASP A 32 -0.87 -11.27 6.27
CA ASP A 32 -1.59 -12.17 7.17
C ASP A 32 -2.32 -11.42 8.29
N LEU A 33 -1.71 -10.36 8.84
CA LEU A 33 -2.33 -9.51 9.86
C LEU A 33 -3.58 -8.80 9.31
N MET A 34 -3.49 -8.20 8.13
CA MET A 34 -4.59 -7.50 7.47
C MET A 34 -5.72 -8.47 7.07
N MET A 35 -5.36 -9.67 6.59
CA MET A 35 -6.31 -10.64 6.06
C MET A 35 -6.83 -11.61 7.12
N LYS A 36 -6.42 -11.48 8.39
CA LYS A 36 -6.70 -12.44 9.48
C LYS A 36 -8.17 -12.82 9.63
N ASN A 37 -9.09 -11.87 9.42
CA ASN A 37 -10.53 -12.09 9.58
C ASN A 37 -11.27 -12.22 8.23
N VAL A 38 -10.54 -12.18 7.11
CA VAL A 38 -11.11 -12.34 5.78
C VAL A 38 -11.30 -13.83 5.51
N LYS A 39 -12.55 -14.21 5.21
CA LYS A 39 -12.84 -15.58 4.79
C LYS A 39 -12.27 -15.83 3.39
N LYS A 40 -11.47 -16.89 3.25
CA LYS A 40 -11.01 -17.36 1.93
C LYS A 40 -12.20 -17.87 1.11
N ASP A 41 -12.29 -17.40 -0.11
CA ASP A 41 -13.29 -17.79 -1.10
C ASP A 41 -12.70 -17.61 -2.49
N ASN A 42 -12.45 -18.73 -3.19
CA ASN A 42 -11.81 -18.69 -4.51
C ASN A 42 -12.66 -17.96 -5.56
N ASP A 43 -13.96 -17.84 -5.34
CA ASP A 43 -14.87 -17.24 -6.31
C ASP A 43 -15.01 -15.72 -6.09
N GLN A 44 -14.50 -15.18 -4.98
CA GLN A 44 -14.56 -13.74 -4.71
C GLN A 44 -13.55 -12.98 -5.55
N ASN A 45 -13.96 -11.85 -6.11
CA ASN A 45 -13.10 -10.93 -6.82
C ASN A 45 -12.43 -9.96 -5.83
N ILE A 46 -11.11 -9.86 -5.92
CA ILE A 46 -10.28 -9.02 -5.05
C ILE A 46 -9.55 -7.97 -5.91
N LEU A 47 -9.58 -6.72 -5.46
CA LEU A 47 -8.80 -5.64 -6.05
C LEU A 47 -7.64 -5.24 -5.13
N ASP A 48 -6.41 -5.32 -5.63
CA ASP A 48 -5.21 -4.83 -4.95
C ASP A 48 -4.80 -3.46 -5.52
N ILE A 49 -5.01 -2.42 -4.72
CA ILE A 49 -4.89 -1.00 -5.10
C ILE A 49 -3.46 -0.52 -4.85
N GLY A 50 -2.76 -0.13 -5.91
CA GLY A 50 -1.33 0.22 -5.82
C GLY A 50 -0.46 -1.03 -5.64
N SER A 51 -0.68 -2.02 -6.51
CA SER A 51 -0.07 -3.36 -6.42
C SER A 51 1.46 -3.39 -6.54
N GLY A 52 2.10 -2.29 -6.98
CA GLY A 52 3.54 -2.18 -7.11
C GLY A 52 4.13 -3.30 -7.97
N LEU A 53 5.14 -3.99 -7.44
CA LEU A 53 5.79 -5.11 -8.13
C LEU A 53 5.00 -6.44 -8.07
N GLY A 54 3.83 -6.45 -7.44
CA GLY A 54 2.85 -7.54 -7.50
C GLY A 54 2.96 -8.61 -6.41
N GLY A 55 3.85 -8.47 -5.43
CA GLY A 55 4.06 -9.47 -4.38
C GLY A 55 2.79 -9.77 -3.55
N THR A 56 2.01 -8.74 -3.19
CA THR A 56 0.75 -8.92 -2.45
C THR A 56 -0.31 -9.61 -3.31
N THR A 57 -0.51 -9.13 -4.54
CA THR A 57 -1.43 -9.74 -5.51
C THR A 57 -1.14 -11.24 -5.71
N ASP A 58 0.13 -11.58 -5.94
CA ASP A 58 0.55 -12.98 -6.13
C ASP A 58 0.36 -13.83 -4.87
N TYR A 59 0.73 -13.29 -3.70
CA TYR A 59 0.53 -13.99 -2.42
C TYR A 59 -0.94 -14.36 -2.21
N LEU A 60 -1.86 -13.41 -2.43
CA LEU A 60 -3.28 -13.64 -2.21
C LEU A 60 -3.87 -14.66 -3.19
N ASN A 61 -3.45 -14.59 -4.46
CA ASN A 61 -3.86 -15.53 -5.50
C ASN A 61 -3.38 -16.95 -5.17
N ASN A 62 -2.10 -17.14 -4.86
CA ASN A 62 -1.52 -18.44 -4.51
C ASN A 62 -2.06 -19.01 -3.20
N ASN A 63 -2.48 -18.15 -2.28
CA ASN A 63 -3.09 -18.56 -1.00
C ASN A 63 -4.60 -18.73 -1.06
N ARG A 64 -5.21 -18.74 -2.25
CA ARG A 64 -6.63 -19.06 -2.46
C ARG A 64 -7.57 -18.09 -1.73
N PHE A 65 -7.21 -16.81 -1.73
CA PHE A 65 -8.10 -15.78 -1.20
C PHE A 65 -9.23 -15.43 -2.17
N GLY A 66 -8.98 -15.50 -3.48
CA GLY A 66 -9.96 -15.17 -4.52
C GLY A 66 -9.29 -14.90 -5.87
N ASN A 67 -10.06 -14.39 -6.82
CA ASN A 67 -9.59 -13.89 -8.11
C ASN A 67 -9.03 -12.48 -7.95
N VAL A 68 -7.71 -12.35 -7.83
CA VAL A 68 -7.04 -11.07 -7.51
C VAL A 68 -6.60 -10.34 -8.77
N ILE A 69 -6.94 -9.06 -8.87
CA ILE A 69 -6.41 -8.12 -9.86
C ILE A 69 -5.59 -7.05 -9.14
N GLY A 70 -4.31 -6.93 -9.50
CA GLY A 70 -3.46 -5.82 -9.07
C GLY A 70 -3.55 -4.64 -10.03
N ILE A 71 -3.72 -3.43 -9.49
CA ILE A 71 -3.69 -2.18 -10.28
C ILE A 71 -2.58 -1.28 -9.77
N ASP A 72 -1.78 -0.73 -10.67
CA ASP A 72 -0.81 0.32 -10.35
C ASP A 72 -0.76 1.34 -11.50
N ILE A 73 -0.46 2.59 -11.17
CA ILE A 73 -0.34 3.67 -12.16
C ILE A 73 0.97 3.56 -12.95
N ASP A 74 1.97 2.88 -12.40
CA ASP A 74 3.29 2.73 -13.01
C ASP A 74 3.33 1.50 -13.95
N SER A 75 3.38 1.77 -15.27
CA SER A 75 3.42 0.72 -16.28
C SER A 75 4.65 -0.17 -16.22
N ASP A 76 5.79 0.35 -15.74
CA ASP A 76 7.02 -0.44 -15.63
C ASP A 76 6.89 -1.46 -14.50
N HIS A 77 6.25 -1.08 -13.39
CA HIS A 77 5.93 -2.01 -12.30
C HIS A 77 5.01 -3.13 -12.79
N ILE A 78 3.96 -2.80 -13.54
CA ILE A 78 3.00 -3.78 -14.06
C ILE A 78 3.66 -4.70 -15.10
N GLN A 79 4.54 -4.18 -15.95
CA GLN A 79 5.31 -5.01 -16.88
C GLN A 79 6.19 -6.01 -16.12
N TYR A 80 6.89 -5.57 -15.07
CA TYR A 80 7.67 -6.45 -14.19
C TYR A 80 6.78 -7.51 -13.53
N ALA A 81 5.70 -7.10 -12.88
CA ALA A 81 4.79 -7.97 -12.15
C ALA A 81 4.18 -9.04 -13.05
N THR A 82 3.70 -8.65 -14.24
CA THR A 82 3.11 -9.58 -15.23
C THR A 82 4.13 -10.62 -15.70
N LYS A 83 5.40 -10.23 -15.90
CA LYS A 83 6.46 -11.16 -16.29
C LYS A 83 6.86 -12.10 -15.16
N LYS A 84 6.91 -11.58 -13.93
CA LYS A 84 7.34 -12.32 -12.74
C LYS A 84 6.28 -13.31 -12.24
N TYR A 85 5.02 -12.92 -12.33
CA TYR A 85 3.86 -13.63 -11.78
C TYR A 85 2.83 -13.92 -12.89
N PRO A 86 3.12 -14.82 -13.85
CA PRO A 86 2.29 -15.05 -15.03
C PRO A 86 0.90 -15.65 -14.73
N ASN A 87 0.68 -16.15 -13.51
CA ASN A 87 -0.62 -16.69 -13.07
C ASN A 87 -1.49 -15.64 -12.36
N SER A 88 -0.96 -14.43 -12.18
CA SER A 88 -1.63 -13.31 -11.51
C SER A 88 -1.98 -12.23 -12.55
N HIS A 89 -3.05 -11.46 -12.30
CA HIS A 89 -3.57 -10.48 -13.25
C HIS A 89 -3.22 -9.06 -12.79
N PHE A 90 -2.67 -8.26 -13.70
CA PHE A 90 -2.23 -6.90 -13.41
C PHE A 90 -2.71 -5.91 -14.47
N ILE A 91 -3.04 -4.69 -14.07
CA ILE A 91 -3.49 -3.61 -14.95
C ILE A 91 -2.69 -2.34 -14.65
N ALA A 92 -2.09 -1.76 -15.69
CA ALA A 92 -1.47 -0.45 -15.64
C ALA A 92 -2.51 0.64 -15.91
N ALA A 93 -3.00 1.28 -14.85
CA ALA A 93 -4.04 2.29 -14.95
C ALA A 93 -4.09 3.19 -13.70
N ASP A 94 -4.65 4.37 -13.85
CA ASP A 94 -5.06 5.19 -12.71
C ASP A 94 -6.35 4.64 -12.12
N VAL A 95 -6.29 4.15 -10.89
CA VAL A 95 -7.44 3.60 -10.16
C VAL A 95 -8.52 4.64 -9.86
N LEU A 96 -8.24 5.95 -9.97
CA LEU A 96 -9.26 7.00 -9.92
C LEU A 96 -10.27 6.94 -11.08
N HIS A 97 -9.98 6.14 -12.11
CA HIS A 97 -10.84 5.91 -13.28
C HIS A 97 -11.25 4.43 -13.39
N ALA A 98 -11.20 3.68 -12.29
CA ALA A 98 -11.40 2.23 -12.31
C ALA A 98 -12.75 1.79 -12.90
N ALA A 99 -13.84 2.54 -12.68
CA ALA A 99 -15.16 2.21 -13.22
C ALA A 99 -15.24 2.34 -14.75
N ASP A 100 -14.31 3.05 -15.39
CA ASP A 100 -14.29 3.24 -16.84
C ASP A 100 -13.75 2.01 -17.58
N PHE A 101 -12.96 1.16 -16.91
CA PHE A 101 -12.30 0.00 -17.54
C PHE A 101 -12.51 -1.33 -16.82
N LEU A 102 -12.93 -1.35 -15.56
CA LEU A 102 -13.29 -2.57 -14.85
C LEU A 102 -14.78 -2.89 -15.02
N ASN A 103 -15.05 -3.99 -15.71
CA ASN A 103 -16.42 -4.45 -15.98
C ASN A 103 -16.98 -5.40 -14.90
N GLN A 104 -16.23 -5.66 -13.83
CA GLN A 104 -16.62 -6.58 -12.75
C GLN A 104 -16.82 -5.85 -11.43
N LYS A 105 -17.57 -6.48 -10.52
CA LYS A 105 -17.70 -6.03 -9.13
C LYS A 105 -16.76 -6.81 -8.23
N PHE A 106 -16.24 -6.13 -7.21
CA PHE A 106 -15.31 -6.69 -6.24
C PHE A 106 -15.99 -6.86 -4.88
N GLN A 107 -15.81 -8.03 -4.27
CA GLN A 107 -16.27 -8.33 -2.92
C GLN A 107 -15.24 -7.89 -1.87
N LEU A 108 -13.98 -7.77 -2.26
CA LEU A 108 -12.91 -7.27 -1.39
C LEU A 108 -11.99 -6.32 -2.16
N MET A 109 -11.63 -5.21 -1.54
CA MET A 109 -10.65 -4.27 -2.04
C MET A 109 -9.63 -3.99 -0.95
N ILE A 110 -8.36 -4.00 -1.31
CA ILE A 110 -7.26 -3.78 -0.37
C ILE A 110 -6.35 -2.67 -0.88
N ALA A 111 -5.80 -1.89 0.04
CA ALA A 111 -4.72 -0.95 -0.22
C ALA A 111 -3.66 -1.13 0.87
N MET A 112 -2.43 -1.49 0.48
CA MET A 112 -1.32 -1.71 1.40
C MET A 112 -0.21 -0.68 1.15
N CYS A 113 -0.10 0.30 2.05
CA CYS A 113 0.81 1.45 1.96
C CYS A 113 0.81 2.08 0.56
N SER A 114 -0.40 2.31 0.03
CA SER A 114 -0.62 2.97 -1.25
C SER A 114 -1.63 4.11 -1.13
N PHE A 115 -2.54 4.06 -0.15
CA PHE A 115 -3.61 5.04 0.03
C PHE A 115 -3.08 6.43 0.41
N PHE A 116 -1.96 6.49 1.14
CA PHE A 116 -1.31 7.76 1.49
C PHE A 116 -0.78 8.55 0.27
N CYS A 117 -0.58 7.89 -0.87
CA CYS A 117 -0.07 8.52 -2.09
C CYS A 117 -1.12 9.34 -2.83
N PHE A 118 -2.41 9.09 -2.58
CA PHE A 118 -3.50 9.77 -3.29
C PHE A 118 -3.76 11.13 -2.65
N GLU A 119 -3.69 12.20 -3.45
CA GLU A 119 -4.14 13.53 -3.01
C GLU A 119 -5.68 13.56 -2.87
N LYS A 120 -6.36 12.87 -3.79
CA LYS A 120 -7.82 12.83 -3.90
C LYS A 120 -8.41 11.59 -3.24
N GLN A 121 -8.06 11.35 -1.97
CA GLN A 121 -8.47 10.16 -1.21
C GLN A 121 -10.00 9.93 -1.20
N LYS A 122 -10.80 10.98 -1.07
CA LYS A 122 -12.27 10.87 -1.11
C LYS A 122 -12.78 10.49 -2.51
N GLU A 123 -12.18 11.05 -3.58
CA GLU A 123 -12.56 10.68 -4.96
C GLU A 123 -12.25 9.21 -5.23
N LEU A 124 -11.11 8.71 -4.74
CA LEU A 124 -10.79 7.29 -4.80
C LEU A 124 -11.86 6.44 -4.10
N LEU A 125 -12.25 6.77 -2.87
CA LEU A 125 -13.30 6.03 -2.16
C LEU A 125 -14.64 6.03 -2.92
N MET A 126 -15.01 7.16 -3.54
CA MET A 126 -16.22 7.24 -4.37
C MET A 126 -16.09 6.35 -5.61
N GLU A 127 -14.94 6.34 -6.26
CA GLU A 127 -14.70 5.52 -7.45
C GLU A 127 -14.76 4.02 -7.11
N LEU A 128 -14.08 3.60 -6.04
CA LEU A 128 -14.14 2.23 -5.53
C LEU A 128 -15.58 1.81 -5.21
N SER A 129 -16.41 2.73 -4.69
CA SER A 129 -17.81 2.45 -4.37
C SER A 129 -18.66 2.08 -5.60
N LYS A 130 -18.26 2.54 -6.80
CA LYS A 130 -18.95 2.26 -8.07
C LYS A 130 -18.67 0.84 -8.55
N ILE A 131 -17.49 0.29 -8.25
CA ILE A 131 -17.06 -1.07 -8.63
C ILE A 131 -17.18 -2.08 -7.48
N ALA A 132 -17.66 -1.65 -6.31
CA ALA A 132 -18.01 -2.51 -5.19
C ALA A 132 -19.23 -3.39 -5.49
N ASP A 133 -19.17 -4.66 -5.09
CA ASP A 133 -20.38 -5.45 -4.91
C ASP A 133 -21.16 -5.01 -3.66
N LYS A 134 -22.40 -5.48 -3.52
CA LYS A 134 -23.15 -5.34 -2.28
C LYS A 134 -22.36 -6.00 -1.16
N ASN A 135 -22.26 -5.30 -0.03
CA ASN A 135 -21.50 -5.77 1.15
C ASN A 135 -19.98 -5.91 0.93
N ALA A 136 -19.42 -5.39 -0.16
CA ALA A 136 -17.98 -5.47 -0.37
C ALA A 136 -17.19 -4.89 0.82
N GLU A 137 -16.07 -5.51 1.14
CA GLU A 137 -15.15 -5.03 2.16
C GLU A 137 -14.04 -4.19 1.54
N LEU A 138 -13.65 -3.12 2.24
CA LEU A 138 -12.48 -2.32 1.94
C LEU A 138 -11.55 -2.38 3.14
N ILE A 139 -10.30 -2.80 2.91
CA ILE A 139 -9.27 -2.86 3.95
C ILE A 139 -8.10 -1.95 3.54
N VAL A 140 -7.76 -1.01 4.40
CA VAL A 140 -6.66 -0.07 4.16
C VAL A 140 -5.63 -0.25 5.26
N PHE A 141 -4.45 -0.78 4.90
CA PHE A 141 -3.26 -0.87 5.74
C PHE A 141 -2.33 0.28 5.34
N ASP A 142 -2.17 1.29 6.18
CA ASP A 142 -1.42 2.49 5.79
C ASP A 142 -0.85 3.27 6.98
N TYR A 143 -0.11 4.35 6.69
CA TYR A 143 0.34 5.33 7.67
C TYR A 143 -0.85 6.09 8.25
N SER A 144 -0.76 6.39 9.54
CA SER A 144 -1.71 7.24 10.26
C SER A 144 -1.04 8.48 10.82
N GLN A 145 -1.86 9.49 11.14
CA GLN A 145 -1.43 10.67 11.88
C GLN A 145 -2.44 11.02 12.98
N PRO A 146 -1.99 11.52 14.14
CA PRO A 146 -2.85 11.78 15.30
C PRO A 146 -3.73 13.03 15.16
N HIS A 147 -3.37 13.96 14.27
CA HIS A 147 -4.05 15.24 14.11
C HIS A 147 -4.40 15.51 12.65
N ALA A 148 -5.44 16.30 12.42
CA ALA A 148 -5.76 16.82 11.09
C ALA A 148 -4.64 17.77 10.61
N GLY A 149 -4.42 17.79 9.30
CA GLY A 149 -3.46 18.70 8.67
C GLY A 149 -2.46 17.98 7.79
N GLN A 150 -1.48 18.74 7.29
CA GLN A 150 -0.40 18.18 6.50
C GLN A 150 0.69 17.65 7.42
N THR A 151 1.21 16.47 7.08
CA THR A 151 2.42 15.92 7.68
C THR A 151 3.55 16.03 6.67
N GLU A 152 4.73 16.45 7.13
CA GLU A 152 5.91 16.50 6.28
C GLU A 152 6.26 15.09 5.79
N ASN A 153 6.53 14.96 4.50
CA ASN A 153 6.96 13.70 3.90
C ASN A 153 8.40 13.39 4.34
N PRO A 154 8.66 12.25 5.02
CA PRO A 154 9.99 11.93 5.54
C PRO A 154 11.03 11.66 4.44
N PHE A 155 10.60 11.35 3.21
CA PHE A 155 11.46 11.06 2.07
C PHE A 155 11.74 12.29 1.21
N SER A 156 10.72 13.11 0.95
CA SER A 156 10.86 14.37 0.21
C SER A 156 9.63 15.25 0.35
N SER A 157 9.80 16.49 0.77
CA SER A 157 8.72 17.50 0.83
C SER A 157 8.03 17.78 -0.52
N SER A 158 8.63 17.35 -1.64
CA SER A 158 8.09 17.52 -2.99
C SER A 158 7.17 16.38 -3.45
N LEU A 159 6.96 15.35 -2.63
CA LEU A 159 6.13 14.19 -2.94
C LEU A 159 4.89 14.16 -2.03
N PRO A 160 3.72 13.77 -2.58
CA PRO A 160 2.51 13.63 -1.78
C PRO A 160 2.72 12.63 -0.65
N PHE A 161 2.24 12.99 0.53
CA PHE A 161 2.23 12.15 1.72
C PHE A 161 1.00 12.51 2.54
N HIS A 162 -0.03 11.68 2.44
CA HIS A 162 -1.33 11.91 3.06
C HIS A 162 -1.69 10.78 4.04
N PRO A 163 -0.99 10.66 5.20
CA PRO A 163 -1.35 9.69 6.23
C PRO A 163 -2.80 9.83 6.67
N ILE A 164 -3.38 8.72 7.07
CA ILE A 164 -4.78 8.66 7.52
C ILE A 164 -4.92 9.39 8.85
N TYR A 165 -5.65 10.50 8.82
CA TYR A 165 -6.30 11.03 10.03
C TYR A 165 -7.69 10.40 10.17
N LEU A 166 -7.85 9.56 11.20
CA LEU A 166 -8.97 8.61 11.30
C LEU A 166 -10.36 9.28 11.26
N ASP A 167 -10.54 10.43 11.89
CA ASP A 167 -11.86 11.09 11.93
C ASP A 167 -12.28 11.62 10.55
N THR A 168 -11.35 12.25 9.82
CA THR A 168 -11.58 12.66 8.43
C THR A 168 -11.79 11.44 7.54
N PHE A 169 -11.04 10.37 7.75
CA PHE A 169 -11.19 9.15 6.96
C PHE A 169 -12.56 8.49 7.16
N LYS A 170 -13.07 8.39 8.40
CA LYS A 170 -14.43 7.92 8.69
C LYS A 170 -15.51 8.75 8.01
N LYS A 171 -15.36 10.08 8.02
CA LYS A 171 -16.26 10.99 7.30
C LYS A 171 -16.21 10.74 5.80
N ASN A 172 -15.02 10.64 5.22
CA ASN A 172 -14.84 10.38 3.79
C ASN A 172 -15.41 9.02 3.37
N LEU A 173 -15.25 7.98 4.18
CA LEU A 173 -15.89 6.68 3.98
C LEU A 173 -17.42 6.85 3.89
N LEU A 174 -18.03 7.46 4.90
CA LEU A 174 -19.49 7.65 4.95
C LEU A 174 -20.02 8.41 3.73
N GLU A 175 -19.39 9.54 3.39
CA GLU A 175 -19.77 10.39 2.27
C GLU A 175 -19.54 9.72 0.90
N SER A 176 -18.74 8.65 0.85
CA SER A 176 -18.42 7.90 -0.36
C SER A 176 -19.15 6.55 -0.44
N GLY A 177 -20.15 6.32 0.41
CA GLY A 177 -20.95 5.09 0.38
C GLY A 177 -20.30 3.90 1.09
N TRP A 178 -19.35 4.13 1.98
CA TRP A 178 -18.71 3.11 2.82
C TRP A 178 -19.08 3.32 4.29
N GLN A 179 -19.28 2.23 5.00
CA GLN A 179 -19.49 2.20 6.43
C GLN A 179 -18.22 1.71 7.12
N TYR A 180 -17.60 2.58 7.91
CA TYR A 180 -16.52 2.20 8.82
C TYR A 180 -16.98 1.06 9.76
N GLN A 181 -16.16 0.02 9.91
CA GLN A 181 -16.41 -1.12 10.79
C GLN A 181 -15.51 -1.07 12.02
N SER A 182 -14.19 -1.07 11.80
CA SER A 182 -13.18 -1.12 12.87
C SER A 182 -11.85 -0.58 12.38
N HIS A 183 -10.91 -0.38 13.30
CA HIS A 183 -9.52 -0.17 12.98
C HIS A 183 -8.62 -0.87 14.01
N ILE A 184 -7.37 -1.07 13.63
CA ILE A 184 -6.29 -1.57 14.49
C ILE A 184 -5.15 -0.56 14.40
N ASP A 185 -4.69 -0.05 15.54
CA ASP A 185 -3.44 0.69 15.62
C ASP A 185 -2.28 -0.32 15.52
N ILE A 186 -1.42 -0.12 14.53
CA ILE A 186 -0.26 -0.96 14.25
C ILE A 186 1.04 -0.15 14.31
N SER A 187 1.06 0.94 15.09
CA SER A 187 2.24 1.81 15.22
C SER A 187 3.46 1.07 15.79
N ASP A 188 3.27 0.27 16.85
CA ASP A 188 4.35 -0.58 17.42
C ASP A 188 4.84 -1.64 16.41
N TYR A 189 3.95 -2.10 15.53
CA TYR A 189 4.31 -3.04 14.46
C TYR A 189 5.13 -2.34 13.37
N PHE A 190 4.74 -1.13 12.97
CA PHE A 190 5.50 -0.29 12.04
C PHE A 190 6.88 0.03 12.59
N GLU A 191 6.99 0.41 13.86
CA GLU A 191 8.27 0.66 14.53
C GLU A 191 9.21 -0.54 14.37
N LYS A 192 8.74 -1.74 14.75
CA LYS A 192 9.52 -2.99 14.60
C LYS A 192 9.95 -3.23 13.16
N CYS A 193 9.04 -3.06 12.21
CA CYS A 193 9.34 -3.27 10.79
C CYS A 193 10.42 -2.30 10.28
N TYR A 194 10.35 -1.01 10.67
CA TYR A 194 11.33 -0.02 10.22
C TYR A 194 12.68 -0.16 10.91
N VAL A 195 12.71 -0.55 12.20
CA VAL A 195 13.96 -0.96 12.86
C VAL A 195 14.61 -2.13 12.12
N MET A 196 13.84 -3.16 11.77
CA MET A 196 14.35 -4.30 11.00
C MET A 196 14.82 -3.88 9.61
N LEU A 197 14.08 -3.02 8.91
CA LEU A 197 14.48 -2.52 7.59
C LEU A 197 15.80 -1.76 7.64
N LEU A 198 15.97 -0.86 8.61
CA LEU A 198 17.21 -0.09 8.78
C LEU A 198 18.41 -1.00 9.13
N ASN A 199 18.21 -2.01 9.98
CA ASN A 199 19.23 -3.02 10.24
C ASN A 199 19.63 -3.77 8.95
N LYS A 200 18.67 -4.08 8.06
CA LYS A 200 18.96 -4.70 6.76
C LYS A 200 19.71 -3.74 5.82
N PHE A 201 19.39 -2.44 5.85
CA PHE A 201 20.17 -1.42 5.13
C PHE A 201 21.62 -1.39 5.58
N ASP A 202 21.88 -1.37 6.90
CA ASP A 202 23.23 -1.37 7.44
C ASP A 202 24.00 -2.63 7.07
N ALA A 203 23.37 -3.80 7.24
CA ALA A 203 23.98 -5.10 6.92
C ALA A 203 24.30 -5.26 5.41
N LYS A 204 23.50 -4.66 4.53
CA LYS A 204 23.66 -4.77 3.06
C LYS A 204 24.24 -3.50 2.42
N LYS A 205 24.73 -2.55 3.19
CA LYS A 205 25.13 -1.21 2.72
C LYS A 205 26.12 -1.25 1.55
N GLU A 206 27.21 -2.01 1.69
CA GLU A 206 28.22 -2.11 0.63
C GLU A 206 27.67 -2.72 -0.66
N VAL A 207 26.85 -3.77 -0.53
CA VAL A 207 26.19 -4.42 -1.66
C VAL A 207 25.25 -3.44 -2.38
N LEU A 208 24.43 -2.71 -1.63
CA LEU A 208 23.51 -1.72 -2.20
C LEU A 208 24.25 -0.60 -2.93
N LEU A 209 25.31 -0.04 -2.33
CA LEU A 209 26.11 1.01 -2.95
C LEU A 209 26.86 0.53 -4.20
N SER A 210 27.21 -0.76 -4.28
CA SER A 210 27.84 -1.33 -5.49
C SER A 210 26.87 -1.53 -6.66
N GLN A 211 25.56 -1.63 -6.39
CA GLN A 211 24.54 -1.98 -7.39
C GLN A 211 23.65 -0.81 -7.77
N PHE A 212 23.50 0.18 -6.90
CA PHE A 212 22.55 1.27 -7.03
C PHE A 212 23.23 2.63 -6.87
N ASP A 213 22.54 3.67 -7.33
CA ASP A 213 23.01 5.04 -7.17
C ASP A 213 23.20 5.39 -5.68
N HIS A 214 24.41 5.86 -5.34
CA HIS A 214 24.77 6.18 -3.96
C HIS A 214 23.87 7.25 -3.35
N HIS A 215 23.51 8.28 -4.12
CA HIS A 215 22.67 9.37 -3.62
C HIS A 215 21.26 8.87 -3.30
N LEU A 216 20.69 8.02 -4.15
CA LEU A 216 19.40 7.38 -3.93
C LEU A 216 19.40 6.48 -2.69
N VAL A 217 20.39 5.59 -2.56
CA VAL A 217 20.50 4.68 -1.39
C VAL A 217 20.58 5.49 -0.09
N ASN A 218 21.42 6.52 -0.05
CA ASN A 218 21.55 7.38 1.13
C ASN A 218 20.27 8.19 1.42
N THR A 219 19.58 8.65 0.38
CA THR A 219 18.29 9.37 0.53
C THR A 219 17.22 8.46 1.11
N MET A 220 17.11 7.22 0.62
CA MET A 220 16.18 6.22 1.17
C MET A 220 16.50 5.91 2.63
N TYR A 221 17.77 5.62 2.95
CA TYR A 221 18.20 5.33 4.31
C TYR A 221 17.87 6.49 5.27
N SER A 222 18.19 7.73 4.87
CA SER A 222 17.86 8.92 5.68
C SER A 222 16.35 9.11 5.83
N GLY A 223 15.57 8.89 4.77
CA GLY A 223 14.12 9.01 4.82
C GLY A 223 13.47 8.00 5.76
N TYR A 224 13.92 6.74 5.75
CA TYR A 224 13.43 5.73 6.68
C TYR A 224 13.84 5.99 8.13
N ASN A 225 15.02 6.57 8.39
CA ASN A 225 15.38 7.03 9.74
C ASN A 225 14.43 8.14 10.21
N LYS A 226 14.16 9.15 9.38
CA LYS A 226 13.21 10.23 9.71
C LYS A 226 11.79 9.71 9.94
N LEU A 227 11.35 8.72 9.15
CA LEU A 227 10.06 8.07 9.36
C LEU A 227 10.01 7.34 10.69
N LEU A 228 11.06 6.60 11.06
CA LEU A 228 11.16 5.92 12.34
C LEU A 228 11.16 6.93 13.51
N ASP A 229 11.91 8.03 13.40
CA ASP A 229 11.89 9.11 14.39
C ASP A 229 10.49 9.71 14.54
N ALA A 230 9.79 9.96 13.42
CA ALA A 230 8.41 10.43 13.45
C ALA A 230 7.43 9.44 14.11
N ILE A 231 7.69 8.14 14.01
CA ILE A 231 6.94 7.09 14.70
C ILE A 231 7.21 7.14 16.21
N HIS A 232 8.48 7.20 16.63
CA HIS A 232 8.84 7.33 18.05
C HIS A 232 8.27 8.61 18.68
N GLU A 233 8.23 9.71 17.92
CA GLU A 233 7.63 10.98 18.33
C GLU A 233 6.09 10.99 18.25
N LYS A 234 5.48 9.89 17.80
CA LYS A 234 4.03 9.73 17.61
C LYS A 234 3.41 10.75 16.66
N LYS A 235 4.19 11.29 15.72
CA LYS A 235 3.73 12.16 14.64
C LYS A 235 3.13 11.36 13.50
N ILE A 236 3.69 10.18 13.25
CA ILE A 236 3.20 9.18 12.30
C ILE A 236 2.99 7.87 13.06
N GLY A 237 1.97 7.11 12.65
CA GLY A 237 1.75 5.75 13.12
C GLY A 237 1.43 4.82 11.96
N GLY A 238 0.99 3.61 12.29
CA GLY A 238 0.40 2.68 11.34
C GLY A 238 -1.05 2.38 11.71
N ILE A 239 -1.90 2.15 10.72
CA ILE A 239 -3.30 1.79 10.94
C ILE A 239 -3.76 0.73 9.93
N ILE A 240 -4.63 -0.17 10.38
CA ILE A 240 -5.49 -0.97 9.50
C ILE A 240 -6.91 -0.49 9.70
N VAL A 241 -7.60 -0.07 8.65
CA VAL A 241 -9.02 0.30 8.70
C VAL A 241 -9.83 -0.69 7.88
N TYR A 242 -10.93 -1.17 8.47
CA TYR A 242 -11.90 -2.03 7.83
C TYR A 242 -13.18 -1.23 7.59
N ALA A 243 -13.68 -1.25 6.36
CA ALA A 243 -14.93 -0.65 5.95
C ALA A 243 -15.74 -1.63 5.10
N ARG A 244 -17.04 -1.37 4.99
CA ARG A 244 -17.96 -2.19 4.21
C ARG A 244 -18.83 -1.30 3.33
N ARG A 245 -19.15 -1.73 2.11
CA ARG A 245 -20.04 -0.99 1.21
C ARG A 245 -21.42 -0.85 1.87
N SER A 246 -21.88 0.40 2.00
CA SER A 246 -23.23 0.70 2.46
C SER A 246 -24.25 0.12 1.48
N SER A 247 -25.30 -0.50 2.03
CA SER A 247 -26.42 -1.10 1.28
C SER A 247 -27.12 -0.13 0.35
#